data_AF-A0A1W2TTJ3-F1
#
_entry.id   AF-A0A1W2TTJ3-F1
#
_cell.length_a   1.000
_cell.length_b   1.000
_cell.length_c   1.000
_cell.angle_alpha   90.00
_cell.angle_beta   90.00
_cell.angle_gamma   90.00
#
_symmetry.space_group_name_H-M   'P 1'
#
loop_
_entity.id
_entity.type
_entity.pdbx_description
1 polymer ?
#
loop_
_entity_poly.entity_id
_entity_poly.type
_entity_poly.pdbx_seq_one_letter_code
_entity_poly.pdbx_strand_id
1 'polypeptide(L)'
;MPFLSTSTTLSATGSIVSSAWISGSIAALSLSAIPAILQSGAPADGLARAWHTQFTRALYIPTTAVAAALNYLYLAQRHRAAGLEWRGYAAGAVADLLLVPFTLAFIGGINSALIASLPGAQARKVLGLDATRALIGRWGNLNVFRIFMPLTGAALGLWNLLRE
;
A
#
# COMPACT_ATOMS: atom_id res chain seq x y z
N MET A 1 21.86 -19.45 21.12
CA MET A 1 21.21 -18.51 20.20
C MET A 1 22.17 -18.31 19.04
N PRO A 2 21.93 -18.87 17.85
CA PRO A 2 22.76 -18.53 16.71
C PRO A 2 22.44 -17.07 16.37
N PHE A 3 23.37 -16.16 16.65
CA PHE A 3 23.20 -14.77 16.28
C PHE A 3 23.09 -14.70 14.76
N LEU A 4 21.97 -14.18 14.25
CA LEU A 4 21.86 -13.73 12.88
C LEU A 4 23.09 -12.89 12.53
N SER A 5 23.61 -13.04 11.32
CA SER A 5 24.58 -12.06 10.82
C SER A 5 23.95 -10.67 10.87
N THR A 6 24.71 -9.62 11.19
CA THR A 6 24.19 -8.24 11.23
C THR A 6 23.37 -7.88 9.98
N SER A 7 23.78 -8.42 8.82
CA SER A 7 23.06 -8.28 7.54
C SER A 7 21.64 -8.84 7.56
N THR A 8 21.40 -10.02 8.13
CA THR A 8 20.05 -10.63 8.18
C THR A 8 19.11 -9.91 9.14
N THR A 9 19.62 -9.45 10.29
CA THR A 9 18.83 -8.65 11.24
C THR A 9 18.44 -7.31 10.63
N LEU A 10 19.37 -6.65 9.93
CA LEU A 10 19.09 -5.41 9.20
C LEU A 10 18.06 -5.62 8.09
N SER A 11 18.19 -6.69 7.31
CA SER A 11 17.19 -7.05 6.31
C SER A 11 15.81 -7.30 6.94
N ALA A 12 15.73 -8.10 8.01
CA ALA A 12 14.45 -8.40 8.67
C ALA A 12 13.78 -7.13 9.20
N THR A 13 14.53 -6.32 9.95
CA THR A 13 14.05 -5.06 10.50
C THR A 13 13.63 -4.09 9.39
N GLY A 14 14.43 -3.98 8.32
CA GLY A 14 14.17 -3.11 7.18
C GLY A 14 12.87 -3.48 6.47
N SER A 15 12.61 -4.77 6.23
CA SER A 15 11.35 -5.23 5.64
C SER A 15 10.17 -4.97 6.57
N ILE A 16 10.27 -5.31 7.86
CA ILE A 16 9.18 -5.12 8.85
C ILE A 16 8.79 -3.66 8.96
N VAL A 17 9.77 -2.77 9.12
CA VAL A 17 9.54 -1.32 9.21
C VAL A 17 8.98 -0.78 7.91
N SER A 18 9.46 -1.24 6.75
CA SER A 18 8.93 -0.82 5.44
C SER A 18 7.46 -1.21 5.27
N SER A 19 7.08 -2.45 5.59
CA SER A 19 5.67 -2.88 5.50
C SER A 19 4.79 -2.11 6.50
N ALA A 20 5.25 -1.90 7.73
CA ALA A 20 4.52 -1.08 8.70
C ALA A 20 4.35 0.39 8.23
N TRP A 21 5.41 0.97 7.64
CA TRP A 21 5.37 2.32 7.07
C TRP A 21 4.40 2.43 5.89
N ILE A 22 4.39 1.45 4.99
CA ILE A 22 3.44 1.40 3.88
C ILE A 22 2.01 1.36 4.41
N SER A 23 1.75 0.51 5.41
CA SER A 23 0.44 0.41 6.07
C SER A 23 -0.02 1.76 6.64
N GLY A 24 0.85 2.43 7.41
CA GLY A 24 0.59 3.75 7.96
C GLY A 24 0.39 4.83 6.89
N SER A 25 1.15 4.77 5.79
CA SER A 25 0.99 5.70 4.66
C SER A 25 -0.37 5.54 3.99
N ILE A 26 -0.81 4.30 3.75
CA ILE A 26 -2.14 4.00 3.20
C ILE A 26 -3.23 4.49 4.16
N ALA A 27 -3.05 4.29 5.46
CA ALA A 27 -3.97 4.77 6.48
C ALA A 27 -4.08 6.30 6.47
N ALA A 28 -2.96 7.03 6.41
CA ALA A 28 -2.96 8.49 6.35
C ALA A 28 -3.70 9.02 5.10
N LEU A 29 -3.52 8.37 3.94
CA LEU A 29 -4.23 8.71 2.72
C LEU A 29 -5.74 8.57 2.89
N SER A 30 -6.21 7.44 3.42
CA SER A 30 -7.64 7.13 3.51
C SER A 30 -8.35 7.76 4.71
N LEU A 31 -7.71 7.82 5.87
CA LEU A 31 -8.34 8.22 7.13
C LEU A 31 -8.17 9.71 7.43
N SER A 32 -7.17 10.36 6.83
CA SER A 32 -6.92 11.79 7.04
C SER A 32 -7.17 12.58 5.76
N ALA A 33 -6.51 12.21 4.67
CA ALA A 33 -6.50 13.05 3.48
C ALA A 33 -7.81 12.97 2.68
N ILE A 34 -8.42 11.78 2.54
CA ILE A 34 -9.74 11.66 1.88
C ILE A 34 -10.84 12.46 2.59
N PRO A 35 -11.05 12.37 3.92
CA PRO A 35 -12.01 13.21 4.62
C PRO A 35 -11.75 14.70 4.44
N ALA A 36 -10.48 15.14 4.53
CA ALA A 36 -10.10 16.53 4.32
C ALA A 36 -10.45 17.03 2.90
N ILE A 37 -10.21 16.21 1.87
CA ILE A 37 -10.61 16.53 0.49
C ILE A 37 -12.12 16.68 0.40
N LEU A 38 -12.88 15.70 0.91
CA LEU A 38 -14.35 15.71 0.81
C LEU A 38 -15.00 16.88 1.57
N GLN A 39 -14.39 17.33 2.67
CA GLN A 39 -14.86 18.43 3.51
C GLN A 39 -14.38 19.82 3.05
N SER A 40 -13.51 19.90 2.04
CA SER A 40 -12.89 21.17 1.58
C SER A 40 -13.85 22.21 0.99
N GLY A 41 -15.10 21.84 0.70
CA GLY A 41 -16.05 22.72 0.00
C GLY A 41 -15.73 22.96 -1.48
N ALA A 42 -14.70 22.31 -2.03
CA ALA A 42 -14.30 22.50 -3.41
C ALA A 42 -15.35 21.98 -4.43
N PRO A 43 -15.43 22.59 -5.63
CA PRO A 43 -16.20 22.06 -6.74
C PRO A 43 -15.63 20.72 -7.24
N ALA A 44 -16.39 20.04 -8.11
CA ALA A 44 -16.09 18.66 -8.54
C ALA A 44 -14.68 18.50 -9.13
N ASP A 45 -14.25 19.46 -9.94
CA ASP A 45 -12.92 19.49 -10.55
C ASP A 45 -11.82 19.74 -9.50
N GLY A 46 -12.09 20.57 -8.50
CA GLY A 46 -11.20 20.80 -7.36
C GLY A 46 -11.00 19.53 -6.51
N LEU A 47 -12.09 18.81 -6.22
CA LEU A 47 -12.02 17.53 -5.49
C LEU A 47 -11.21 16.48 -6.25
N ALA A 48 -11.47 16.32 -7.55
CA ALA A 48 -10.74 15.39 -8.40
C ALA A 48 -9.25 15.74 -8.48
N ARG A 49 -8.89 17.03 -8.61
CA ARG A 49 -7.49 17.49 -8.60
C ARG A 49 -6.80 17.25 -7.26
N ALA A 50 -7.49 17.49 -6.13
CA ALA A 50 -6.94 17.27 -4.80
C ALA A 50 -6.64 15.78 -4.57
N TRP A 51 -7.60 14.90 -4.91
CA TRP A 51 -7.40 13.45 -4.90
C TRP A 51 -6.23 13.03 -5.80
N HIS A 52 -6.18 13.54 -7.04
CA HIS A 52 -5.14 13.17 -7.99
C HIS A 52 -3.74 13.59 -7.53
N THR A 53 -3.62 14.76 -6.90
CA THR A 53 -2.36 15.27 -6.35
C THR A 53 -1.85 14.34 -5.26
N GLN A 54 -2.72 13.95 -4.32
CA GLN A 54 -2.41 12.98 -3.29
C GLN A 54 -2.04 11.61 -3.90
N PHE A 55 -2.86 11.10 -4.82
CA PHE A 55 -2.66 9.81 -5.48
C PHE A 55 -1.30 9.73 -6.17
N THR A 56 -0.94 10.76 -6.94
CA THR A 56 0.33 10.83 -7.67
C THR A 56 1.52 10.83 -6.71
N ARG A 57 1.42 11.55 -5.60
CA ARG A 57 2.46 11.57 -4.56
C ARG A 57 2.62 10.23 -3.86
N ALA A 58 1.61 9.36 -3.89
CA ALA A 58 1.62 8.04 -3.26
C ALA A 58 2.02 6.89 -4.22
N LEU A 59 2.41 7.19 -5.46
CA LEU A 59 2.78 6.17 -6.45
C LEU A 59 4.07 5.38 -6.10
N TYR A 60 4.82 5.81 -5.08
CA TYR A 60 5.95 5.04 -4.54
C TYR A 60 5.50 3.81 -3.74
N ILE A 61 4.27 3.76 -3.21
CA ILE A 61 3.81 2.68 -2.33
C ILE A 61 3.96 1.29 -2.97
N PRO A 62 3.50 1.05 -4.22
CA PRO A 62 3.69 -0.25 -4.87
C PRO A 62 5.15 -0.65 -5.06
N THR A 63 6.04 0.29 -5.41
CA THR A 63 7.46 -0.02 -5.62
C THR A 63 8.16 -0.33 -4.30
N THR A 64 7.84 0.40 -3.23
CA THR A 64 8.33 0.08 -1.87
C THR A 64 7.81 -1.28 -1.38
N ALA A 65 6.54 -1.62 -1.65
CA ALA A 65 5.99 -2.93 -1.29
C ALA A 65 6.73 -4.08 -1.99
N VAL A 66 7.03 -3.93 -3.28
CA VAL A 66 7.82 -4.92 -4.03
C VAL A 66 9.23 -5.03 -3.46
N ALA A 67 9.89 -3.92 -3.13
CA ALA A 67 11.23 -3.94 -2.54
C ALA A 67 11.25 -4.65 -1.18
N ALA A 68 10.28 -4.37 -0.31
CA ALA A 68 10.13 -5.05 0.98
C ALA A 68 9.88 -6.55 0.81
N ALA A 69 9.03 -6.93 -0.15
CA ALA A 69 8.75 -8.32 -0.48
C ALA A 69 10.00 -9.07 -0.99
N LEU A 70 10.81 -8.47 -1.86
CA LEU A 70 12.06 -9.09 -2.34
C LEU A 70 13.04 -9.37 -1.19
N ASN A 71 13.14 -8.45 -0.23
CA ASN A 71 14.00 -8.64 0.93
C ASN A 71 13.42 -9.70 1.89
N TYR A 72 12.10 -9.80 2.03
CA TYR A 72 11.47 -10.93 2.72
C TYR A 72 11.72 -12.28 2.03
N LEU A 73 11.67 -12.34 0.70
CA LEU A 73 11.99 -13.56 -0.05
C LEU A 73 13.46 -13.95 0.14
N TYR A 74 14.38 -12.99 0.12
CA TYR A 74 15.79 -13.22 0.44
C TYR A 74 15.96 -13.85 1.83
N LEU A 75 15.30 -13.29 2.85
CA LEU A 75 15.33 -13.82 4.21
C LEU A 75 14.74 -15.23 4.28
N ALA A 76 13.58 -15.47 3.65
CA ALA A 76 12.95 -16.77 3.62
C ALA A 76 13.86 -17.84 2.99
N GLN A 77 14.52 -17.51 1.87
CA GLN A 77 15.48 -18.42 1.22
C GLN A 77 16.66 -18.75 2.13
N ARG A 78 17.25 -17.74 2.79
CA ARG A 78 18.40 -17.95 3.67
C ARG A 78 18.05 -18.77 4.91
N HIS A 79 16.90 -18.50 5.53
CA HIS A 79 16.43 -19.27 6.69
C HIS A 79 16.11 -20.71 6.31
N ARG A 80 15.44 -20.91 5.16
CA ARG A 80 15.17 -22.24 4.63
C ARG A 80 16.45 -23.03 4.37
N ALA A 81 17.47 -22.41 3.77
CA ALA A 81 18.76 -23.04 3.51
C ALA A 81 19.52 -23.41 4.81
N ALA A 82 19.31 -22.66 5.88
CA ALA A 82 19.88 -22.92 7.20
C ALA A 82 19.02 -23.86 8.09
N GLY A 83 17.89 -24.36 7.60
CA GLY A 83 16.97 -25.20 8.40
C GLY A 83 16.21 -24.44 9.50
N LEU A 84 16.15 -23.11 9.41
CA LEU A 84 15.44 -22.24 10.35
C LEU A 84 14.00 -21.97 9.87
N GLU A 85 13.16 -21.46 10.77
CA GLU A 85 11.80 -21.06 10.42
C GLU A 85 11.83 -19.90 9.41
N TRP A 86 11.15 -20.06 8.28
CA TRP A 86 11.18 -19.14 7.14
C TRP A 86 9.80 -18.70 6.65
N ARG A 87 8.75 -19.38 7.14
CA ARG A 87 7.39 -19.28 6.60
C ARG A 87 6.79 -17.89 6.88
N GLY A 88 7.15 -17.26 7.99
CA GLY A 88 6.70 -15.90 8.30
C GLY A 88 7.23 -14.87 7.31
N TYR A 89 8.52 -14.94 6.94
CA TYR A 89 9.07 -14.08 5.89
C TYR A 89 8.46 -14.35 4.52
N ALA A 90 8.29 -15.62 4.13
CA ALA A 90 7.65 -15.96 2.85
C ALA A 90 6.20 -15.46 2.78
N ALA A 91 5.42 -15.68 3.84
CA ALA A 91 4.05 -15.18 3.93
C ALA A 91 4.00 -13.64 3.94
N GLY A 92 4.96 -12.98 4.59
CA GLY A 92 5.07 -11.53 4.57
C GLY A 92 5.37 -10.96 3.18
N ALA A 93 6.25 -11.62 2.41
CA ALA A 93 6.47 -11.25 1.01
C ALA A 93 5.19 -11.36 0.16
N VAL A 94 4.45 -12.46 0.32
CA VAL A 94 3.18 -12.66 -0.41
C VAL A 94 2.17 -11.57 -0.01
N ALA A 95 2.07 -11.25 1.27
CA ALA A 95 1.17 -10.21 1.75
C ALA A 95 1.48 -8.84 1.11
N ASP A 96 2.75 -8.43 1.07
CA ASP A 96 3.16 -7.17 0.42
C ASP A 96 2.90 -7.18 -1.09
N LEU A 97 3.14 -8.31 -1.77
CA LEU A 97 2.89 -8.44 -3.21
C LEU A 97 1.40 -8.37 -3.56
N LEU A 98 0.50 -8.85 -2.69
CA LEU A 98 -0.95 -8.81 -2.91
C LEU A 98 -1.53 -7.38 -2.98
N LEU A 99 -0.79 -6.39 -2.49
CA LEU A 99 -1.18 -4.97 -2.58
C LEU A 99 -1.40 -4.52 -4.03
N VAL A 100 -0.59 -4.98 -4.98
CA VAL A 100 -0.67 -4.62 -6.41
C VAL A 100 -1.91 -5.22 -7.09
N PRO A 101 -2.13 -6.56 -7.10
CA PRO A 101 -3.31 -7.14 -7.74
C PRO A 101 -4.61 -6.68 -7.09
N PHE A 102 -4.64 -6.45 -5.76
CA PHE A 102 -5.80 -5.84 -5.11
C PHE A 102 -6.12 -4.46 -5.69
N THR A 103 -5.09 -3.62 -5.88
CA THR A 103 -5.27 -2.27 -6.44
C THR A 103 -5.83 -2.34 -7.86
N LEU A 104 -5.27 -3.21 -8.70
CA LEU A 104 -5.73 -3.37 -10.08
C LEU A 104 -7.18 -3.88 -10.15
N ALA A 105 -7.52 -4.89 -9.34
CA ALA A 105 -8.83 -5.52 -9.38
C ALA A 105 -9.97 -4.63 -8.81
N PHE A 106 -9.72 -3.96 -7.69
CA PHE A 106 -10.79 -3.28 -6.93
C PHE A 106 -10.78 -1.76 -7.07
N ILE A 107 -9.61 -1.15 -7.28
CA ILE A 107 -9.44 0.30 -7.27
C ILE A 107 -9.16 0.85 -8.68
N GLY A 108 -8.60 0.04 -9.58
CA GLY A 108 -8.20 0.45 -10.93
C GLY A 108 -9.28 1.21 -11.70
N GLY A 109 -10.52 0.69 -11.73
CA GLY A 109 -11.64 1.37 -12.40
C GLY A 109 -12.00 2.73 -11.80
N ILE A 110 -11.87 2.90 -10.48
CA ILE A 110 -12.10 4.18 -9.80
C ILE A 110 -10.98 5.16 -10.16
N ASN A 111 -9.73 4.72 -10.16
CA ASN A 111 -8.59 5.54 -10.57
C ASN A 111 -8.80 6.06 -12.00
N SER A 112 -9.13 5.16 -12.94
CA SER A 112 -9.38 5.53 -14.33
C SER A 112 -10.52 6.53 -14.47
N ALA A 113 -11.63 6.35 -13.74
CA ALA A 113 -12.77 7.26 -13.79
C ALA A 113 -12.44 8.66 -13.24
N LEU A 114 -11.73 8.74 -12.11
CA LEU A 114 -11.32 10.01 -11.52
C LEU A 114 -10.27 10.73 -12.39
N ILE A 115 -9.29 9.99 -12.93
CA ILE A 115 -8.29 10.55 -13.86
C ILE A 115 -8.96 11.06 -15.14
N ALA A 116 -9.90 10.31 -15.72
CA ALA A 116 -10.64 10.74 -16.90
C ALA A 116 -11.51 11.99 -16.65
N SER A 117 -11.82 12.33 -15.39
CA SER A 117 -12.58 13.54 -15.06
C SER A 117 -11.74 14.82 -14.99
N LEU A 118 -10.41 14.68 -14.94
CA LEU A 118 -9.50 15.82 -14.83
C LEU A 118 -9.49 16.66 -16.11
N PRO A 119 -9.29 18.00 -15.98
CA PRO A 119 -9.01 18.84 -17.13
C PRO A 119 -7.78 18.32 -17.89
N GLY A 120 -7.88 18.21 -19.22
CA GLY A 120 -6.78 17.77 -20.08
C GLY A 120 -6.66 16.25 -20.31
N ALA A 121 -7.54 15.43 -19.70
CA ALA A 121 -7.59 14.00 -20.02
C ALA A 121 -8.07 13.76 -21.47
N GLN A 122 -7.41 12.85 -22.21
CA GLN A 122 -7.74 12.52 -23.61
C GLN A 122 -9.23 12.17 -23.82
N ALA A 123 -9.83 11.45 -22.86
CA ALA A 123 -11.24 11.04 -22.88
C ALA A 123 -11.99 11.70 -21.71
N ARG A 124 -12.00 13.04 -21.67
CA ARG A 124 -12.58 13.82 -20.57
C ARG A 124 -14.03 13.43 -20.30
N LYS A 125 -14.28 12.81 -19.14
CA LYS A 125 -15.63 12.49 -18.65
C LYS A 125 -16.02 13.47 -17.56
N VAL A 126 -16.98 14.35 -17.86
CA VAL A 126 -17.48 15.30 -16.85
C VAL A 126 -18.24 14.53 -15.77
N LEU A 127 -17.72 14.56 -14.55
CA LEU A 127 -18.40 14.02 -13.37
C LEU A 127 -19.10 15.17 -12.63
N GLY A 128 -20.35 14.94 -12.24
CA GLY A 128 -21.06 15.81 -11.31
C GLY A 128 -20.44 15.73 -9.91
N LEU A 129 -20.72 16.74 -9.09
CA LEU A 129 -20.15 16.87 -7.74
C LEU A 129 -20.41 15.64 -6.86
N ASP A 130 -21.64 15.13 -6.83
CA ASP A 130 -22.01 13.98 -6.02
C ASP A 130 -21.36 12.69 -6.50
N ALA A 131 -21.24 12.51 -7.82
CA ALA A 131 -20.55 11.37 -8.41
C ALA A 131 -19.04 11.39 -8.07
N THR A 132 -18.41 12.56 -8.14
CA THR A 132 -17.00 12.74 -7.73
C THR A 132 -16.81 12.42 -6.26
N ARG A 133 -17.67 12.95 -5.37
CA ARG A 133 -17.62 12.65 -3.94
C ARG A 133 -17.79 11.16 -3.65
N ALA A 134 -18.77 10.52 -4.29
CA ALA A 134 -19.03 9.09 -4.14
C ALA A 134 -17.82 8.24 -4.58
N LEU A 135 -17.19 8.57 -5.70
CA LEU A 135 -16.00 7.87 -6.18
C LEU A 135 -14.79 8.07 -5.26
N ILE A 136 -14.52 9.29 -4.81
CA ILE A 136 -13.43 9.59 -3.87
C ILE A 136 -13.66 8.88 -2.52
N GLY A 137 -14.88 8.91 -1.99
CA GLY A 137 -15.23 8.20 -0.76
C GLY A 137 -15.08 6.69 -0.90
N ARG A 138 -15.57 6.11 -2.01
CA ARG A 138 -15.39 4.68 -2.31
C ARG A 138 -13.91 4.31 -2.47
N TRP A 139 -13.12 5.16 -3.13
CA TRP A 139 -11.68 4.99 -3.23
C TRP A 139 -11.03 4.93 -1.85
N GLY A 140 -11.36 5.88 -0.97
CA GLY A 140 -10.86 5.94 0.40
C GLY A 140 -11.16 4.67 1.17
N ASN A 141 -12.42 4.22 1.15
CA ASN A 141 -12.87 3.01 1.83
C ASN A 141 -12.17 1.75 1.30
N LEU A 142 -12.06 1.57 -0.02
CA LEU A 142 -11.35 0.43 -0.61
C LEU A 142 -9.85 0.47 -0.28
N ASN A 143 -9.27 1.65 -0.25
CA ASN A 143 -7.86 1.83 0.08
C ASN A 143 -7.57 1.52 1.56
N VAL A 144 -8.53 1.66 2.49
CA VAL A 144 -8.38 1.18 3.89
C VAL A 144 -8.12 -0.33 3.94
N PHE A 145 -8.79 -1.13 3.10
CA PHE A 145 -8.54 -2.57 3.09
C PHE A 145 -7.10 -2.92 2.70
N ARG A 146 -6.42 -2.06 1.93
CA ARG A 146 -5.01 -2.26 1.57
C ARG A 146 -4.05 -2.15 2.75
N ILE A 147 -4.48 -1.59 3.88
CA ILE A 147 -3.67 -1.49 5.11
C ILE A 147 -3.34 -2.88 5.65
N PHE A 148 -4.27 -3.83 5.53
CA PHE A 148 -4.13 -5.16 6.13
C PHE A 148 -3.05 -6.01 5.46
N MET A 149 -2.81 -5.83 4.15
CA MET A 149 -1.77 -6.56 3.43
C MET A 149 -0.36 -6.30 4.00
N PRO A 150 0.16 -5.07 3.99
CA PRO A 150 1.49 -4.78 4.53
C PRO A 150 1.55 -4.83 6.06
N LEU A 151 0.42 -4.64 6.77
CA LEU A 151 0.37 -4.87 8.21
C LEU A 151 0.56 -6.36 8.55
N THR A 152 -0.07 -7.24 7.78
CA THR A 152 0.14 -8.69 7.90
C THR A 152 1.60 -9.04 7.57
N GLY A 153 2.18 -8.41 6.55
CA GLY A 153 3.60 -8.52 6.24
C GLY A 153 4.50 -8.20 7.42
N ALA A 154 4.31 -7.03 8.04
CA ALA A 154 5.05 -6.61 9.23
C ALA A 154 4.86 -7.58 10.41
N ALA A 155 3.63 -8.00 10.68
CA ALA A 155 3.32 -8.89 11.80
C ALA A 155 3.95 -10.27 11.65
N LEU A 156 3.87 -10.87 10.46
CA LEU A 156 4.45 -12.20 10.18
C LEU A 156 5.98 -12.15 10.13
N GLY A 157 6.56 -11.08 9.58
CA GLY A 157 8.00 -10.84 9.62
C GLY A 157 8.53 -10.70 11.04
N LEU A 158 7.85 -9.89 11.88
CA LEU A 158 8.19 -9.74 13.29
C LEU A 158 8.06 -11.04 14.06
N TRP A 159 6.98 -11.79 13.82
CA TRP A 159 6.78 -13.10 14.44
C TRP A 159 7.89 -14.08 14.09
N ASN A 160 8.35 -14.12 12.84
CA ASN A 160 9.47 -14.96 12.42
C ASN A 160 10.75 -14.54 13.16
N LEU A 161 11.06 -13.24 13.15
CA LEU A 161 12.24 -12.68 13.81
C LEU A 161 12.28 -12.97 15.32
N LEU A 162 11.12 -13.03 15.99
CA LEU A 162 11.02 -13.32 17.43
C LEU A 162 11.03 -14.82 17.77
N ARG A 163 10.83 -15.70 16.78
CA ARG A 163 10.77 -17.17 16.96
C ARG A 163 12.05 -17.89 16.51
N GLU A 164 12.99 -17.17 15.93
CA GLU A 164 14.35 -17.63 15.65
C GLU A 164 15.18 -17.81 16.92
#